data_AF-A0AAV1RUN3-F1
#
_entry.id   AF-A0AAV1RUN3-F1
#
_cell.length_a   1.000
_cell.length_b   1.000
_cell.length_c   1.000
_cell.angle_alpha   90.00
_cell.angle_beta   90.00
_cell.angle_gamma   90.00
#
_symmetry.space_group_name_H-M   'P 1'
#
loop_
_entity.id
_entity.type
_entity.pdbx_description
1 polymer ?
#
loop_
_entity_poly.entity_id
_entity_poly.type
_entity_poly.pdbx_seq_one_letter_code
_entity_poly.pdbx_strand_id
1 'polypeptide(L)'
;MVVSDRPMKRAKRNNRVTADLYDILSFPASKEFVTAGGSFRESVKAFLSRHARVTFPPSLFPSLLTWQILFRVGDLVSEGTDLSPVVVALDIVEEDVTRSSRSVYCNQCRVVGWSGHPVCKKRYHFIIRVNNSPADGYQRSCNRCGNWLPISESRCNWCDTVITTDDIEEWVYSQFEDNTHLLHGVVHSNGFGHLLLVNGREGGSSVLTGSDIMNFWDRLCETLAVRKVSVMDVSTKYGMEYRLLNAITQSHSWYGNWGYEFGCGSYAITLDAYKKAVERLSNSELVTLKDLFSFLSSLIRESNKTLTSKATLKSLKPTANILCAWTRDDVECVQQAMIKVLAAASGKTNWVTRHALKGVMCKTASPQLLDYCLKHLGGKLAASGMVVRARCNLNSFDIEFR
;
A
#
# COMPACT_ATOMS: atom_id res chain seq x y z
N MET A 1 20.75 36.90 52.84
CA MET A 1 20.09 36.21 51.71
C MET A 1 21.17 36.03 50.65
N VAL A 2 21.84 34.87 50.54
CA VAL A 2 21.44 33.66 49.75
C VAL A 2 20.85 34.10 48.41
N VAL A 3 21.47 33.85 47.25
CA VAL A 3 21.46 32.56 46.54
C VAL A 3 22.75 32.36 45.74
N SER A 4 23.38 31.19 45.90
CA SER A 4 24.44 30.70 45.03
C SER A 4 23.82 29.92 43.87
N ASP A 5 23.94 30.42 42.64
CA ASP A 5 23.49 29.71 41.44
C ASP A 5 24.44 28.56 41.09
N ARG A 6 23.97 27.33 41.29
CA ARG A 6 24.61 26.11 40.79
C ARG A 6 24.25 25.95 39.31
N PRO A 7 25.22 25.68 38.41
CA PRO A 7 24.88 25.30 37.05
C PRO A 7 24.16 23.95 37.05
N MET A 8 22.94 23.93 36.51
CA MET A 8 22.17 22.69 36.33
C MET A 8 22.96 21.74 35.44
N LYS A 9 23.40 20.62 36.01
CA LYS A 9 24.02 19.52 35.28
C LYS A 9 23.08 19.11 34.14
N ARG A 10 23.57 19.22 32.90
CA ARG A 10 22.92 18.71 31.69
C ARG A 10 22.54 17.24 31.94
N ALA A 11 21.25 16.97 32.07
CA ALA A 11 20.76 15.62 32.30
C ALA A 11 21.17 14.75 31.11
N LYS A 12 21.95 13.70 31.38
CA LYS A 12 22.31 12.64 30.45
C LYS A 12 21.04 11.80 30.18
N ARG A 13 20.09 12.38 29.46
CA ARG A 13 18.86 11.73 29.00
C ARG A 13 19.21 11.16 27.63
N ASN A 14 19.39 9.85 27.51
CA ASN A 14 19.20 9.08 26.26
C ASN A 14 19.43 7.57 26.39
N ASN A 15 20.14 7.06 27.41
CA ASN A 15 20.37 5.59 27.52
C ASN A 15 19.35 4.79 28.35
N ARG A 16 18.31 5.43 28.92
CA ARG A 16 17.28 4.74 29.73
C ARG A 16 15.94 4.54 29.01
N VAL A 17 15.77 5.03 27.77
CA VAL A 17 14.46 5.09 27.09
C VAL A 17 14.13 3.84 26.27
N THR A 18 15.11 3.01 25.95
CA THR A 18 14.92 1.83 25.08
C THR A 18 14.44 0.57 25.80
N ALA A 19 14.59 0.49 27.13
CA ALA A 19 14.19 -0.68 27.92
C ALA A 19 12.66 -0.84 28.06
N ASP A 20 11.90 0.24 27.88
CA ASP A 20 10.44 0.27 28.03
C ASP A 20 9.69 0.17 26.67
N LEU A 21 10.39 -0.17 25.58
CA LEU A 21 9.76 -0.32 24.27
C LEU A 21 9.05 -1.66 24.15
N TYR A 22 7.86 -1.64 23.54
CA TYR A 22 7.16 -2.86 23.14
C TYR A 22 7.98 -3.64 22.11
N ASP A 23 7.89 -4.97 22.15
CA ASP A 23 8.47 -5.82 21.11
C ASP A 23 7.45 -6.03 19.99
N ILE A 24 7.78 -5.64 18.77
CA ILE A 24 6.87 -5.77 17.61
C ILE A 24 6.46 -7.23 17.36
N LEU A 25 7.30 -8.20 17.73
CA LEU A 25 7.06 -9.62 17.48
C LEU A 25 5.97 -10.20 18.40
N SER A 26 5.71 -9.57 19.55
CA SER A 26 4.72 -10.02 20.54
C SER A 26 3.60 -9.01 20.80
N PHE A 27 3.77 -7.74 20.41
CA PHE A 27 2.78 -6.70 20.57
C PHE A 27 1.72 -6.73 19.44
N PRO A 28 0.46 -6.31 19.73
CA PRO A 28 -0.13 -6.17 21.06
C PRO A 28 -0.36 -7.54 21.71
N ALA A 29 -0.29 -7.63 23.04
CA ALA A 29 -0.56 -8.89 23.74
C ALA A 29 -2.05 -9.24 23.63
N SER A 30 -2.38 -10.49 23.23
CA SER A 30 -3.72 -10.96 22.83
C SER A 30 -4.86 -10.82 23.85
N LYS A 31 -4.58 -10.34 25.07
CA LYS A 31 -5.56 -10.20 26.17
C LYS A 31 -5.79 -8.78 26.68
N GLU A 32 -5.11 -7.77 26.13
CA GLU A 32 -5.14 -6.41 26.72
C GLU A 32 -6.36 -5.56 26.34
N PHE A 33 -7.14 -5.95 25.31
CA PHE A 33 -8.08 -5.01 24.65
C PHE A 33 -9.48 -5.51 24.34
N VAL A 34 -9.93 -6.61 24.93
CA VAL A 34 -11.37 -6.87 24.97
C VAL A 34 -12.00 -5.88 25.94
N THR A 35 -12.16 -4.62 25.50
CA THR A 35 -13.09 -3.68 26.12
C THR A 35 -14.48 -4.26 25.87
N ALA A 36 -14.96 -5.04 26.83
CA ALA A 36 -16.28 -5.62 26.79
C ALA A 36 -17.32 -4.50 26.60
N GLY A 37 -17.83 -4.35 25.37
CA GLY A 37 -18.96 -3.47 25.05
C GLY A 37 -18.66 -2.12 24.37
N GLY A 38 -17.40 -1.78 24.06
CA GLY A 38 -17.06 -0.54 23.36
C GLY A 38 -17.28 -0.60 21.83
N SER A 39 -17.58 0.53 21.20
CA SER A 39 -17.59 0.65 19.74
C SER A 39 -16.16 0.60 19.17
N PHE A 40 -15.99 0.16 17.92
CA PHE A 40 -14.67 0.13 17.24
C PHE A 40 -13.89 1.45 17.38
N ARG A 41 -14.58 2.58 17.31
CA ARG A 41 -13.98 3.92 17.44
C ARG A 41 -13.43 4.17 18.84
N GLU A 42 -14.08 3.66 19.88
CA GLU A 42 -13.60 3.75 21.25
C GLU A 42 -12.39 2.85 21.46
N SER A 43 -12.38 1.65 20.86
CA SER A 43 -11.21 0.75 20.89
C SER A 43 -9.98 1.41 20.29
N VAL A 44 -10.11 2.04 19.11
CA VAL A 44 -9.00 2.77 18.47
C VAL A 44 -8.51 3.93 19.33
N LYS A 45 -9.42 4.73 19.90
CA LYS A 45 -9.05 5.84 20.80
C LYS A 45 -8.33 5.35 22.05
N ALA A 46 -8.85 4.30 22.68
CA ALA A 46 -8.24 3.70 23.87
C ALA A 46 -6.84 3.17 23.56
N PHE A 47 -6.69 2.45 22.45
CA PHE A 47 -5.40 1.95 21.97
C PHE A 47 -4.39 3.08 21.76
N LEU A 48 -4.78 4.12 21.00
CA LEU A 48 -3.92 5.28 20.72
C LEU A 48 -3.52 6.02 22.00
N SER A 49 -4.47 6.24 22.91
CA SER A 49 -4.21 6.94 24.18
C SER A 49 -3.23 6.20 25.09
N ARG A 50 -3.19 4.86 25.00
CA ARG A 50 -2.35 4.01 25.85
C ARG A 50 -0.95 3.81 25.27
N HIS A 51 -0.84 3.59 23.96
CA HIS A 51 0.40 3.11 23.35
C HIS A 51 1.10 4.14 22.47
N ALA A 52 0.38 5.12 21.95
CA ALA A 52 0.87 6.00 20.91
C ALA A 52 1.13 7.42 21.44
N ARG A 53 2.18 8.05 20.93
CA ARG A 53 2.50 9.45 21.22
C ARG A 53 2.13 10.30 20.04
N VAL A 54 1.48 11.44 20.29
CA VAL A 54 1.16 12.41 19.25
C VAL A 54 2.47 13.00 18.72
N THR A 55 2.70 12.88 17.42
CA THR A 55 3.93 13.39 16.79
C THR A 55 3.80 14.87 16.47
N PHE A 56 2.61 15.29 15.99
CA PHE A 56 2.33 16.65 15.55
C PHE A 56 1.07 17.17 16.24
N PRO A 57 1.06 18.40 16.78
CA PRO A 57 -0.15 18.97 17.35
C PRO A 57 -1.28 19.02 16.31
N PRO A 58 -2.54 18.74 16.69
CA PRO A 58 -3.70 18.72 15.78
C PRO A 58 -3.91 20.02 15.00
N SER A 59 -3.38 21.14 15.49
CA SER A 59 -3.48 22.44 14.82
C SER A 59 -2.64 22.54 13.55
N LEU A 60 -1.70 21.62 13.30
CA LEU A 60 -0.85 21.62 12.11
C LEU A 60 -1.58 21.11 10.86
N PHE A 61 -2.64 20.31 11.03
CA PHE A 61 -3.35 19.68 9.93
C PHE A 61 -4.86 19.76 10.14
N PRO A 62 -5.63 20.39 9.23
CA PRO A 62 -7.08 20.46 9.35
C PRO A 62 -7.75 19.08 9.34
N SER A 63 -7.19 18.13 8.59
CA SER A 63 -7.80 16.84 8.25
C SER A 63 -7.05 15.62 8.80
N LEU A 64 -5.83 15.79 9.33
CA LEU A 64 -4.94 14.69 9.72
C LEU A 64 -4.52 14.78 11.19
N LEU A 65 -4.34 13.64 11.84
CA LEU A 65 -3.69 13.53 13.13
C LEU A 65 -2.75 12.34 13.12
N THR A 66 -1.51 12.55 13.58
CA THR A 66 -0.45 11.54 13.50
C THR A 66 0.03 11.15 14.89
N TRP A 67 0.08 9.85 15.13
CA TRP A 67 0.71 9.25 16.30
C TRP A 67 1.83 8.30 15.87
N GLN A 68 2.74 8.04 16.80
CA GLN A 68 3.80 7.06 16.61
C GLN A 68 3.89 6.10 17.81
N ILE A 69 4.17 4.84 17.50
CA ILE A 69 4.60 3.83 18.47
C ILE A 69 5.99 3.34 18.03
N LEU A 70 6.92 3.30 18.97
CA LEU A 70 8.25 2.76 18.75
C LEU A 70 8.33 1.34 19.32
N PHE A 71 8.88 0.43 18.54
CA PHE A 71 9.04 -0.97 18.90
C PHE A 71 10.50 -1.38 18.84
N ARG A 72 10.96 -2.16 19.82
CA ARG A 72 12.16 -2.99 19.63
C ARG A 72 11.80 -4.19 18.76
N VAL A 73 12.80 -4.77 18.10
CA VAL A 73 12.63 -6.01 17.32
C VAL A 73 13.33 -7.17 18.00
N GLY A 74 12.58 -7.94 18.79
CA GLY A 74 13.13 -9.03 19.60
C GLY A 74 14.36 -8.58 20.38
N ASP A 75 15.40 -9.41 20.36
CA ASP A 75 16.68 -9.14 21.02
C ASP A 75 17.77 -8.70 20.02
N LEU A 76 17.36 -8.21 18.83
CA LEU A 76 18.30 -7.71 17.83
C LEU A 76 18.96 -6.41 18.30
N VAL A 77 20.28 -6.35 18.16
CA VAL A 77 21.10 -5.17 18.43
C VAL A 77 21.76 -4.67 17.15
N SER A 78 22.00 -3.37 17.07
CA SER A 78 22.65 -2.73 15.93
C SER A 78 24.10 -3.20 15.79
N GLU A 79 24.59 -3.40 14.57
CA GLU A 79 25.95 -3.90 14.27
C GLU A 79 27.09 -2.88 14.55
N GLY A 80 26.84 -1.85 15.37
CA GLY A 80 27.79 -0.77 15.69
C GLY A 80 28.45 -0.91 17.07
N THR A 81 29.29 0.07 17.42
CA THR A 81 30.01 0.12 18.72
C THR A 81 29.06 0.23 19.92
N ASP A 82 27.87 0.81 19.70
CA ASP A 82 26.78 0.84 20.67
C ASP A 82 25.79 -0.30 20.35
N LEU A 83 25.77 -1.34 21.20
CA LEU A 83 24.84 -2.49 21.20
C LEU A 83 23.39 -2.07 21.53
N SER A 84 22.90 -1.06 20.83
CA SER A 84 21.55 -0.52 21.00
C SER A 84 20.53 -1.41 20.29
N PRO A 85 19.34 -1.61 20.87
CA PRO A 85 18.31 -2.44 20.27
C PRO A 85 17.87 -1.84 18.93
N VAL A 86 17.61 -2.71 17.96
CA VAL A 86 17.03 -2.30 16.68
C VAL A 86 15.58 -1.86 16.91
N VAL A 87 15.25 -0.63 16.49
CA VAL A 87 13.94 -0.03 16.68
C VAL A 87 13.24 0.19 15.33
N VAL A 88 11.93 -0.05 15.31
CA VAL A 88 11.04 0.25 14.19
C VAL A 88 9.90 1.16 14.66
N ALA A 89 9.43 2.03 13.77
CA ALA A 89 8.36 2.97 14.06
C ALA A 89 7.08 2.58 13.32
N LEU A 90 5.97 2.53 14.04
CA LEU A 90 4.63 2.49 13.46
C LEU A 90 4.03 3.88 13.54
N ASP A 91 3.84 4.51 12.40
CA ASP A 91 3.09 5.76 12.28
C ASP A 91 1.62 5.44 12.02
N ILE A 92 0.75 6.04 12.83
CA ILE A 92 -0.69 5.92 12.72
C ILE A 92 -1.23 7.29 12.33
N VAL A 93 -1.91 7.38 11.18
CA VAL A 93 -2.51 8.63 10.70
C VAL A 93 -4.02 8.49 10.66
N GLU A 94 -4.71 9.25 11.50
CA GLU A 94 -6.17 9.42 11.40
C GLU A 94 -6.44 10.51 10.36
N GLU A 95 -7.21 10.16 9.34
CA GLU A 95 -7.69 11.09 8.33
C GLU A 95 -9.20 11.31 8.51
N ASP A 96 -9.59 12.56 8.69
CA ASP A 96 -10.96 13.04 8.51
C ASP A 96 -11.23 13.22 7.02
N VAL A 97 -11.82 12.19 6.41
CA VAL A 97 -12.09 12.18 4.96
C VAL A 97 -13.12 13.20 4.54
N THR A 98 -13.87 13.81 5.47
CA THR A 98 -14.84 14.87 5.16
C THR A 98 -14.20 16.25 5.03
N ARG A 99 -13.01 16.41 5.62
CA ARG A 99 -12.23 17.65 5.61
C ARG A 99 -10.99 17.56 4.72
N SER A 100 -10.62 16.34 4.33
CA SER A 100 -9.56 16.04 3.38
C SER A 100 -9.89 16.57 1.98
N SER A 101 -8.86 17.08 1.29
CA SER A 101 -8.95 17.43 -0.14
C SER A 101 -8.99 16.19 -1.05
N ARG A 102 -8.74 15.00 -0.50
CA ARG A 102 -8.78 13.72 -1.22
C ARG A 102 -10.20 13.13 -1.24
N SER A 103 -10.35 12.05 -2.00
CA SER A 103 -11.63 11.37 -2.17
C SER A 103 -12.18 10.83 -0.83
N VAL A 104 -13.42 11.21 -0.50
CA VAL A 104 -14.21 10.65 0.61
C VAL A 104 -14.50 9.14 0.42
N TYR A 105 -14.40 8.66 -0.82
CA TYR A 105 -14.57 7.26 -1.17
C TYR A 105 -13.27 6.49 -1.00
N CYS A 106 -13.39 5.27 -0.47
CA CYS A 106 -12.30 4.30 -0.48
C CYS A 106 -12.37 3.46 -1.75
N ASN A 107 -11.31 3.55 -2.58
CA ASN A 107 -11.22 2.75 -3.80
C ASN A 107 -11.21 1.25 -3.50
N GLN A 108 -10.57 0.82 -2.41
CA GLN A 108 -10.54 -0.59 -2.02
C GLN A 108 -11.93 -1.11 -1.66
N CYS A 109 -12.71 -0.40 -0.85
CA CYS A 109 -14.12 -0.74 -0.58
C CYS A 109 -14.96 -0.88 -1.84
N ARG A 110 -14.72 -0.03 -2.85
CA ARG A 110 -15.42 -0.11 -4.13
C ARG A 110 -15.00 -1.36 -4.92
N VAL A 111 -13.71 -1.70 -4.91
CA VAL A 111 -13.18 -2.92 -5.57
C VAL A 111 -13.79 -4.18 -4.97
N VAL A 112 -13.79 -4.28 -3.63
CA VAL A 112 -14.27 -5.49 -2.93
C VAL A 112 -15.79 -5.53 -2.73
N GLY A 113 -16.50 -4.50 -3.21
CA GLY A 113 -17.96 -4.44 -3.13
C GLY A 113 -18.51 -4.15 -1.72
N TRP A 114 -17.71 -3.63 -0.80
CA TRP A 114 -18.18 -3.27 0.54
C TRP A 114 -18.98 -1.97 0.56
N SER A 115 -18.73 -1.04 -0.38
CA SER A 115 -19.57 0.15 -0.54
C SER A 115 -19.30 0.89 -1.85
N GLY A 116 -20.38 1.40 -2.47
CA GLY A 116 -20.33 2.40 -3.54
C GLY A 116 -20.45 3.86 -3.05
N HIS A 117 -20.78 4.05 -1.77
CA HIS A 117 -21.00 5.35 -1.12
C HIS A 117 -19.93 5.63 -0.04
N PRO A 118 -19.80 6.86 0.48
CA PRO A 118 -18.86 7.16 1.57
C PRO A 118 -19.10 6.22 2.76
N VAL A 119 -18.09 5.42 3.07
CA VAL A 119 -18.18 4.31 4.04
C VAL A 119 -18.22 4.85 5.48
N CYS A 120 -17.42 5.88 5.74
CA CYS A 120 -17.26 6.46 7.06
C CYS A 120 -16.61 7.85 6.97
N LYS A 121 -16.64 8.61 8.07
CA LYS A 121 -16.04 9.96 8.15
C LYS A 121 -14.55 9.96 8.48
N LYS A 122 -14.02 8.83 8.95
CA LYS A 122 -12.62 8.70 9.38
C LYS A 122 -12.02 7.38 8.97
N ARG A 123 -10.76 7.40 8.54
CA ARG A 123 -9.94 6.20 8.32
C ARG A 123 -8.58 6.36 8.99
N TYR A 124 -8.01 5.22 9.37
CA TYR A 124 -6.74 5.12 10.08
C TYR A 124 -5.73 4.41 9.18
N HIS A 125 -4.61 5.07 8.91
CA HIS A 125 -3.50 4.50 8.16
C HIS A 125 -2.45 4.01 9.15
N PHE A 126 -2.04 2.75 9.03
CA PHE A 126 -0.99 2.12 9.84
C PHE A 126 0.20 1.87 8.93
N ILE A 127 1.31 2.57 9.18
CA ILE A 127 2.45 2.62 8.28
C ILE A 127 3.74 2.29 9.04
N ILE A 128 4.50 1.32 8.52
CA ILE A 128 5.89 1.07 8.92
C ILE A 128 6.75 1.38 7.71
N ARG A 129 7.63 2.38 7.81
CA ARG A 129 8.48 2.83 6.69
C ARG A 129 9.73 1.95 6.56
N VAL A 130 10.35 1.91 5.38
CA VAL A 130 11.62 1.18 5.18
C VAL A 130 12.77 1.84 5.96
N ASN A 131 12.83 3.18 5.93
CA ASN A 131 13.78 3.97 6.72
C ASN A 131 13.19 4.18 8.13
N ASN A 132 13.48 3.22 9.01
CA ASN A 132 12.92 3.12 10.36
C ASN A 132 13.58 4.03 11.41
N SER A 133 14.54 4.87 11.03
CA SER A 133 15.13 5.83 11.97
C SER A 133 14.03 6.78 12.47
N PRO A 134 13.76 6.85 13.79
CA PRO A 134 12.73 7.73 14.34
C PRO A 134 12.94 9.22 13.97
N ALA A 135 14.17 9.60 13.61
CA ALA A 135 14.56 10.93 13.19
C ALA A 135 14.42 11.20 11.68
N ASP A 136 14.50 10.16 10.83
CA ASP A 136 14.51 10.34 9.35
C ASP A 136 13.11 10.28 8.75
N GLY A 137 12.16 9.59 9.40
CA GLY A 137 10.76 9.49 8.96
C GLY A 137 9.99 10.81 8.94
N TYR A 138 10.57 11.87 9.51
CA TYR A 138 10.02 13.22 9.52
C TYR A 138 10.87 14.23 8.73
N GLN A 139 11.62 13.75 7.74
CA GLN A 139 12.29 14.59 6.76
C GLN A 139 11.52 14.57 5.44
N ARG A 140 11.49 15.72 4.77
CA ARG A 140 10.88 15.90 3.45
C ARG A 140 11.84 16.65 2.54
N SER A 141 11.70 16.49 1.23
CA SER A 141 12.43 17.30 0.27
C SER A 141 11.73 18.64 0.04
N CYS A 142 12.51 19.71 -0.15
CA CYS A 142 11.98 21.02 -0.47
C CYS A 142 11.42 21.04 -1.91
N ASN A 143 10.17 21.42 -2.08
CA ASN A 143 9.51 21.53 -3.39
C ASN A 143 10.25 22.44 -4.39
N ARG A 144 11.04 23.41 -3.91
CA ARG A 144 11.82 24.33 -4.77
C ARG A 144 13.22 23.81 -5.10
N CYS A 145 13.98 23.32 -4.11
CA CYS A 145 15.41 23.02 -4.29
C CYS A 145 15.79 21.55 -4.11
N GLY A 146 14.85 20.69 -3.69
CA GLY A 146 15.06 19.26 -3.51
C GLY A 146 15.80 18.86 -2.23
N ASN A 147 16.29 19.82 -1.43
CA ASN A 147 17.02 19.49 -0.20
C ASN A 147 16.13 18.93 0.88
N TRP A 148 16.70 18.02 1.68
CA TRP A 148 16.04 17.42 2.83
C TRP A 148 15.97 18.41 3.99
N LEU A 149 14.81 18.46 4.63
CA LEU A 149 14.56 19.27 5.81
C LEU A 149 13.58 18.56 6.75
N PRO A 150 13.65 18.82 8.07
CA PRO A 150 12.64 18.36 9.02
C PRO A 150 11.26 18.95 8.71
N ILE A 151 10.20 18.17 8.87
CA ILE A 151 8.80 18.61 8.69
C ILE A 151 8.41 19.73 9.66
N SER A 152 9.08 19.81 10.82
CA SER A 152 8.85 20.88 11.79
C SER A 152 9.35 22.26 11.33
N GLU A 153 10.22 22.31 10.30
CA GLU A 153 10.73 23.58 9.79
C GLU A 153 9.70 24.25 8.87
N SER A 154 9.34 25.49 9.19
CA SER A 154 8.44 26.32 8.38
C SER A 154 9.13 26.97 7.17
N ARG A 155 10.44 26.80 7.03
CA ARG A 155 11.24 27.37 5.95
C ARG A 155 12.37 26.43 5.56
N CYS A 156 12.69 26.38 4.26
CA CYS A 156 13.86 25.64 3.80
C CYS A 156 15.15 26.42 4.10
N ASN A 157 16.06 25.81 4.86
CA ASN A 157 17.35 26.41 5.23
C ASN A 157 18.27 26.77 4.04
N TRP A 158 18.03 26.22 2.84
CA TRP A 158 18.90 26.45 1.67
C TRP A 158 18.36 27.48 0.67
N CYS A 159 17.04 27.56 0.50
CA CYS A 159 16.43 28.45 -0.49
C CYS A 159 15.39 29.42 0.09
N ASP A 160 15.29 29.47 1.43
CA ASP A 160 14.37 30.30 2.23
C ASP A 160 12.90 30.22 1.76
N THR A 161 12.53 29.10 1.12
CA THR A 161 11.16 28.90 0.67
C THR A 161 10.30 28.62 1.89
N VAL A 162 9.27 29.46 2.07
CA VAL A 162 8.24 29.29 3.10
C VAL A 162 7.44 28.04 2.78
N ILE A 163 7.22 27.25 3.82
CA ILE A 163 6.50 25.99 3.76
C ILE A 163 5.11 26.24 4.33
N THR A 164 4.11 26.05 3.49
CA THR A 164 2.72 26.17 3.90
C THR A 164 2.24 24.88 4.57
N THR A 165 1.16 24.96 5.33
CA THR A 165 0.47 23.77 5.87
C THR A 165 0.02 22.84 4.77
N ASP A 166 -0.40 23.39 3.63
CA ASP A 166 -0.87 22.64 2.46
C ASP A 166 0.28 21.83 1.84
N ASP A 167 1.49 22.39 1.77
CA ASP A 167 2.69 21.66 1.31
C ASP A 167 3.01 20.46 2.21
N ILE A 168 2.75 20.56 3.51
CA ILE A 168 3.01 19.47 4.46
C ILE A 168 1.91 18.42 4.35
N GLU A 169 0.64 18.83 4.28
CA GLU A 169 -0.50 17.92 4.08
C GLU A 169 -0.36 17.14 2.76
N GLU A 170 0.04 17.79 1.66
CA GLU A 170 0.32 17.14 0.38
C GLU A 170 1.45 16.11 0.51
N TRP A 171 2.52 16.45 1.23
CA TRP A 171 3.58 15.49 1.53
C TRP A 171 3.05 14.28 2.31
N VAL A 172 2.24 14.46 3.36
CA VAL A 172 1.68 13.32 4.12
C VAL A 172 0.85 12.42 3.20
N TYR A 173 0.05 12.99 2.30
CA TYR A 173 -0.70 12.20 1.32
C TYR A 173 0.22 11.45 0.34
N SER A 174 1.34 12.05 -0.09
CA SER A 174 2.33 11.35 -0.93
C SER A 174 2.87 10.09 -0.23
N GLN A 175 2.98 10.12 1.10
CA GLN A 175 3.40 8.95 1.89
C GLN A 175 2.35 7.84 1.84
N PHE A 176 1.07 8.13 1.62
CA PHE A 176 0.06 7.08 1.47
C PHE A 176 0.12 6.37 0.11
N GLU A 177 0.84 6.95 -0.86
CA GLU A 177 1.02 6.41 -2.21
C GLU A 177 2.40 5.75 -2.39
N ASP A 178 3.26 5.82 -1.37
CA ASP A 178 4.61 5.26 -1.39
C ASP A 178 4.57 3.73 -1.19
N ASN A 179 5.05 3.02 -2.21
CA ASN A 179 5.07 1.56 -2.26
C ASN A 179 6.34 0.94 -1.64
N THR A 180 7.21 1.76 -1.04
CA THR A 180 8.44 1.29 -0.37
C THR A 180 8.23 0.97 1.11
N HIS A 181 7.08 1.31 1.69
CA HIS A 181 6.78 0.99 3.10
C HIS A 181 6.84 -0.51 3.36
N LEU A 182 7.23 -0.90 4.57
CA LEU A 182 7.21 -2.29 5.02
C LEU A 182 5.78 -2.77 5.26
N LEU A 183 4.95 -1.91 5.86
CA LEU A 183 3.54 -2.16 6.11
C LEU A 183 2.75 -0.92 5.73
N HIS A 184 1.65 -1.11 4.99
CA HIS A 184 0.59 -0.11 4.89
C HIS A 184 -0.77 -0.79 4.99
N GLY A 185 -1.42 -0.61 6.14
CA GLY A 185 -2.81 -1.01 6.37
C GLY A 185 -3.72 0.21 6.51
N VAL A 186 -4.97 0.10 6.08
CA VAL A 186 -6.00 1.14 6.28
C VAL A 186 -7.19 0.52 6.98
N VAL A 187 -7.69 1.14 8.05
CA VAL A 187 -8.91 0.72 8.73
C VAL A 187 -9.89 1.87 8.82
N HIS A 188 -11.10 1.65 8.32
CA HIS A 188 -12.21 2.59 8.40
C HIS A 188 -12.81 2.62 9.79
N SER A 189 -13.37 3.74 10.21
CA SER A 189 -14.03 3.89 11.51
C SER A 189 -15.31 3.07 11.70
N ASN A 190 -15.72 2.28 10.71
CA ASN A 190 -16.77 1.26 10.82
C ASN A 190 -16.21 -0.16 11.04
N GLY A 191 -14.89 -0.31 11.19
CA GLY A 191 -14.18 -1.55 11.45
C GLY A 191 -13.80 -2.37 10.21
N PHE A 192 -14.05 -1.90 8.99
CA PHE A 192 -13.56 -2.57 7.77
C PHE A 192 -12.17 -2.07 7.40
N GLY A 193 -11.27 -2.97 6.99
CA GLY A 193 -9.90 -2.62 6.67
C GLY A 193 -9.38 -3.18 5.36
N HIS A 194 -8.25 -2.65 4.91
CA HIS A 194 -7.54 -3.08 3.72
C HIS A 194 -6.05 -3.16 4.04
N LEU A 195 -5.46 -4.32 3.79
CA LEU A 195 -4.03 -4.49 3.80
C LEU A 195 -3.51 -4.14 2.40
N LEU A 196 -2.82 -3.01 2.27
CA LEU A 196 -2.38 -2.46 0.99
C LEU A 196 -0.99 -2.94 0.60
N LEU A 197 -0.09 -3.02 1.58
CA LEU A 197 1.32 -3.33 1.32
C LEU A 197 1.93 -4.12 2.47
N VAL A 198 2.70 -5.14 2.10
CA VAL A 198 3.57 -5.93 2.99
C VAL A 198 4.88 -6.19 2.27
N ASN A 199 5.93 -5.46 2.65
CA ASN A 199 7.29 -5.62 2.15
C ASN A 199 8.17 -6.15 3.29
N GLY A 200 8.37 -7.47 3.32
CA GLY A 200 9.32 -8.11 4.22
C GLY A 200 10.77 -7.99 3.72
N ARG A 201 11.61 -8.96 4.09
CA ARG A 201 13.01 -9.03 3.62
C ARG A 201 13.13 -9.01 2.10
N GLU A 202 12.26 -9.73 1.40
CA GLU A 202 12.26 -9.75 -0.07
C GLU A 202 11.73 -8.46 -0.70
N GLY A 203 11.08 -7.60 0.09
CA GLY A 203 10.62 -6.27 -0.32
C GLY A 203 11.52 -5.13 0.15
N GLY A 204 12.72 -5.43 0.68
CA GLY A 204 13.71 -4.43 1.08
C GLY A 204 13.87 -4.20 2.59
N SER A 205 13.15 -4.94 3.45
CA SER A 205 13.38 -4.85 4.90
C SER A 205 14.71 -5.49 5.29
N SER A 206 15.54 -4.77 6.04
CA SER A 206 16.74 -5.36 6.68
C SER A 206 16.42 -6.15 7.95
N VAL A 207 15.24 -5.92 8.55
CA VAL A 207 14.92 -6.36 9.91
C VAL A 207 13.75 -7.33 9.94
N LEU A 208 12.58 -6.93 9.42
CA LEU A 208 11.32 -7.66 9.55
C LEU A 208 11.08 -8.58 8.35
N THR A 209 10.71 -9.84 8.62
CA THR A 209 10.20 -10.72 7.57
C THR A 209 8.75 -10.35 7.21
N GLY A 210 8.28 -10.83 6.05
CA GLY A 210 6.87 -10.64 5.67
C GLY A 210 5.93 -11.29 6.69
N SER A 211 6.33 -12.43 7.26
CA SER A 211 5.56 -13.12 8.30
C SER A 211 5.52 -12.34 9.61
N ASP A 212 6.61 -11.68 10.02
CA ASP A 212 6.62 -10.83 11.22
C ASP A 212 5.61 -9.68 11.09
N ILE A 213 5.60 -9.04 9.92
CA ILE A 213 4.68 -7.94 9.59
C ILE A 213 3.23 -8.45 9.59
N MET A 214 2.96 -9.60 8.98
CA MET A 214 1.63 -10.21 8.96
C MET A 214 1.15 -10.60 10.35
N ASN A 215 2.00 -11.22 11.17
CA ASN A 215 1.69 -11.59 12.55
C ASN A 215 1.38 -10.34 13.40
N PHE A 216 2.16 -9.28 13.23
CA PHE A 216 1.89 -8.00 13.88
C PHE A 216 0.54 -7.41 13.43
N TRP A 217 0.29 -7.37 12.12
CA TRP A 217 -0.96 -6.85 11.55
C TRP A 217 -2.19 -7.63 12.04
N ASP A 218 -2.09 -8.95 12.11
CA ASP A 218 -3.16 -9.84 12.58
C ASP A 218 -3.52 -9.57 14.04
N ARG A 219 -2.52 -9.55 14.94
CA ARG A 219 -2.72 -9.19 16.34
C ARG A 219 -3.26 -7.78 16.53
N LEU A 220 -2.80 -6.83 15.73
CA LEU A 220 -3.31 -5.46 15.76
C LEU A 220 -4.78 -5.42 15.35
N CYS A 221 -5.17 -6.14 14.30
CA CYS A 221 -6.55 -6.24 13.86
C CYS A 221 -7.46 -6.87 14.91
N GLU A 222 -7.01 -7.94 15.56
CA GLU A 222 -7.71 -8.59 16.67
C GLU A 222 -7.88 -7.63 17.86
N THR A 223 -6.79 -6.97 18.27
CA THR A 223 -6.77 -6.00 19.38
C THR A 223 -7.72 -4.83 19.15
N LEU A 224 -7.80 -4.33 17.92
CA LEU A 224 -8.69 -3.23 17.55
C LEU A 224 -10.13 -3.69 17.27
N ALA A 225 -10.42 -4.99 17.30
CA ALA A 225 -11.69 -5.58 16.88
C ALA A 225 -12.08 -5.18 15.45
N VAL A 226 -11.12 -5.23 14.53
CA VAL A 226 -11.36 -5.03 13.09
C VAL A 226 -12.30 -6.12 12.60
N ARG A 227 -13.39 -5.73 11.94
CA ARG A 227 -14.49 -6.62 11.53
C ARG A 227 -14.14 -7.50 10.35
N LYS A 228 -13.46 -6.94 9.36
CA LYS A 228 -13.04 -7.64 8.15
C LYS A 228 -11.92 -6.87 7.47
N VAL A 229 -10.92 -7.59 6.96
CA VAL A 229 -9.82 -7.01 6.18
C VAL A 229 -9.80 -7.62 4.79
N SER A 230 -9.59 -6.80 3.77
CA SER A 230 -9.32 -7.29 2.42
C SER A 230 -7.84 -7.14 2.09
N VAL A 231 -7.30 -8.07 1.32
CA VAL A 231 -5.96 -7.97 0.73
C VAL A 231 -6.06 -8.22 -0.76
N MET A 232 -5.24 -7.53 -1.55
CA MET A 232 -5.06 -7.85 -2.96
C MET A 232 -3.73 -8.58 -3.12
N ASP A 233 -3.77 -9.87 -3.45
CA ASP A 233 -2.55 -10.65 -3.67
C ASP A 233 -1.95 -10.31 -5.04
N VAL A 234 -1.09 -9.29 -5.05
CA VAL A 234 -0.33 -8.82 -6.23
C VAL A 234 1.15 -9.15 -6.14
N SER A 235 1.55 -10.00 -5.18
CA SER A 235 2.96 -10.37 -5.00
C SER A 235 3.53 -10.87 -6.34
N THR A 236 4.84 -10.91 -6.49
CA THR A 236 5.52 -11.66 -7.58
C THR A 236 6.64 -12.56 -7.03
N LYS A 237 6.70 -12.69 -5.70
CA LYS A 237 7.77 -13.39 -4.99
C LYS A 237 7.86 -14.85 -5.46
N TYR A 238 9.07 -15.22 -5.89
CA TYR A 238 9.44 -16.55 -6.43
C TYR A 238 8.67 -17.01 -7.68
N GLY A 239 7.96 -16.11 -8.38
CA GLY A 239 7.27 -16.44 -9.63
C GLY A 239 5.91 -17.15 -9.43
N MET A 240 5.25 -17.45 -10.56
CA MET A 240 3.91 -18.07 -10.55
C MET A 240 3.98 -19.56 -10.20
N GLU A 241 5.06 -20.22 -10.59
CA GLU A 241 5.31 -21.64 -10.36
C GLU A 241 5.29 -21.95 -8.87
N TYR A 242 5.99 -21.14 -8.08
CA TYR A 242 6.04 -21.31 -6.63
C TYR A 242 4.68 -21.03 -5.97
N ARG A 243 3.90 -20.08 -6.49
CA ARG A 243 2.53 -19.84 -5.99
C ARG A 243 1.61 -21.03 -6.22
N LEU A 244 1.65 -21.57 -7.43
CA LEU A 244 0.85 -22.75 -7.78
C LEU A 244 1.26 -23.93 -6.91
N LEU A 245 2.57 -24.12 -6.68
CA LEU A 245 3.08 -25.14 -5.77
C LEU A 245 2.60 -24.94 -4.32
N ASN A 246 2.62 -23.72 -3.81
CA ASN A 246 2.06 -23.43 -2.48
C ASN A 246 0.57 -23.75 -2.42
N ALA A 247 -0.20 -23.34 -3.45
CA ALA A 247 -1.63 -23.61 -3.49
C ALA A 247 -1.94 -25.12 -3.57
N ILE A 248 -1.09 -25.92 -4.24
CA ILE A 248 -1.23 -27.38 -4.28
C ILE A 248 -0.95 -28.00 -2.91
N THR A 249 0.14 -27.57 -2.26
CA THR A 249 0.59 -28.20 -1.01
C THR A 249 -0.22 -27.77 0.20
N GLN A 250 -0.67 -26.52 0.24
CA GLN A 250 -1.39 -25.93 1.37
C GLN A 250 -2.90 -25.81 1.12
N SER A 251 -3.39 -26.05 -0.10
CA SER A 251 -4.79 -25.84 -0.53
C SER A 251 -5.31 -24.39 -0.47
N HIS A 252 -4.44 -23.42 -0.14
CA HIS A 252 -4.79 -22.00 -0.07
C HIS A 252 -3.65 -21.09 -0.56
N SER A 253 -3.94 -19.80 -0.72
CA SER A 253 -2.93 -18.77 -1.04
C SER A 253 -1.98 -18.56 0.15
N TRP A 254 -0.91 -17.80 -0.05
CA TRP A 254 0.04 -17.49 1.03
C TRP A 254 -0.63 -16.78 2.22
N TYR A 255 -1.55 -15.85 1.94
CA TYR A 255 -2.28 -15.13 2.96
C TYR A 255 -3.26 -16.03 3.74
N GLY A 256 -3.60 -17.21 3.20
CA GLY A 256 -4.44 -18.21 3.88
C GLY A 256 -3.88 -18.68 5.23
N ASN A 257 -2.55 -18.60 5.43
CA ASN A 257 -1.92 -18.85 6.73
C ASN A 257 -2.43 -17.92 7.86
N TRP A 258 -2.98 -16.76 7.50
CA TRP A 258 -3.60 -15.79 8.42
C TRP A 258 -5.12 -15.73 8.26
N GLY A 259 -5.75 -16.79 7.75
CA GLY A 259 -7.20 -16.88 7.59
C GLY A 259 -7.78 -16.03 6.45
N TYR A 260 -6.95 -15.47 5.56
CA TYR A 260 -7.46 -14.78 4.37
C TYR A 260 -7.97 -15.79 3.35
N GLU A 261 -9.24 -15.62 3.01
CA GLU A 261 -9.92 -16.48 2.05
C GLU A 261 -10.18 -15.76 0.72
N PHE A 262 -10.63 -16.53 -0.27
CA PHE A 262 -11.11 -15.97 -1.52
C PHE A 262 -12.29 -15.03 -1.26
N GLY A 263 -12.10 -13.74 -1.57
CA GLY A 263 -13.13 -12.72 -1.50
C GLY A 263 -13.87 -12.55 -2.84
N CYS A 264 -13.92 -11.32 -3.32
CA CYS A 264 -14.36 -11.05 -4.69
C CYS A 264 -13.17 -11.30 -5.63
N GLY A 265 -13.25 -12.32 -6.47
CA GLY A 265 -12.22 -12.60 -7.46
C GLY A 265 -12.02 -11.43 -8.42
N SER A 266 -10.79 -11.24 -8.89
CA SER A 266 -10.49 -10.29 -9.95
C SER A 266 -10.83 -10.90 -11.32
N TYR A 267 -11.12 -10.04 -12.32
CA TYR A 267 -11.28 -10.44 -13.72
C TYR A 267 -12.31 -11.56 -13.99
N ALA A 268 -13.44 -11.57 -13.25
CA ALA A 268 -14.51 -12.57 -13.36
C ALA A 268 -14.11 -14.01 -12.98
N ILE A 269 -13.03 -14.18 -12.21
CA ILE A 269 -12.75 -15.46 -11.54
C ILE A 269 -13.78 -15.65 -10.43
N THR A 270 -14.56 -16.73 -10.49
CA THR A 270 -15.51 -17.11 -9.45
C THR A 270 -14.84 -17.99 -8.40
N LEU A 271 -15.45 -18.08 -7.21
CA LEU A 271 -14.99 -19.01 -6.17
C LEU A 271 -14.98 -20.47 -6.68
N ASP A 272 -16.00 -20.85 -7.45
CA ASP A 272 -16.09 -22.17 -8.07
C ASP A 272 -14.95 -22.43 -9.07
N ALA A 273 -14.65 -21.45 -9.93
CA ALA A 273 -13.53 -21.54 -10.85
C ALA A 273 -12.18 -21.65 -10.12
N TYR A 274 -12.01 -20.90 -9.03
CA TYR A 274 -10.82 -21.00 -8.18
C TYR A 274 -10.71 -22.38 -7.52
N LYS A 275 -11.77 -22.87 -6.88
CA LYS A 275 -11.79 -24.20 -6.24
C LYS A 275 -11.50 -25.32 -7.23
N LYS A 276 -12.15 -25.30 -8.40
CA LYS A 276 -11.88 -26.25 -9.49
C LYS A 276 -10.44 -26.18 -9.98
N ALA A 277 -9.84 -24.99 -10.05
CA ALA A 277 -8.44 -24.84 -10.43
C ALA A 277 -7.52 -25.48 -9.39
N VAL A 278 -7.74 -25.22 -8.10
CA VAL A 278 -6.97 -25.82 -6.99
C VAL A 278 -7.11 -27.35 -7.00
N GLU A 279 -8.34 -27.86 -7.13
CA GLU A 279 -8.63 -29.30 -7.17
C GLU A 279 -7.96 -30.00 -8.37
N ARG A 280 -8.00 -29.39 -9.56
CA ARG A 280 -7.32 -29.92 -10.74
C ARG A 280 -5.81 -29.97 -10.55
N LEU A 281 -5.25 -28.94 -9.90
CA LEU A 281 -3.82 -28.88 -9.60
C LEU A 281 -3.43 -29.93 -8.54
N SER A 282 -4.27 -30.17 -7.53
CA SER A 282 -3.98 -31.13 -6.45
C SER A 282 -4.16 -32.60 -6.86
N ASN A 283 -5.10 -32.89 -7.77
CA ASN A 283 -5.41 -34.26 -8.20
C ASN A 283 -4.53 -34.76 -9.35
N SER A 284 -3.51 -33.99 -9.74
CA SER A 284 -2.55 -34.42 -10.75
C SER A 284 -1.55 -35.38 -10.10
N GLU A 285 -1.42 -36.61 -10.60
CA GLU A 285 -0.38 -37.54 -10.16
C GLU A 285 0.99 -37.02 -10.60
N LEU A 286 1.71 -36.41 -9.66
CA LEU A 286 3.04 -35.89 -9.88
C LEU A 286 4.03 -36.84 -9.21
N VAL A 287 4.53 -37.79 -9.98
CA VAL A 287 5.44 -38.84 -9.49
C VAL A 287 6.82 -38.27 -9.17
N THR A 288 7.26 -37.25 -9.92
CA THR A 288 8.55 -36.58 -9.69
C THR A 288 8.42 -35.05 -9.66
N LEU A 289 9.40 -34.38 -9.05
CA LEU A 289 9.52 -32.91 -9.12
C LEU A 289 9.62 -32.41 -10.58
N LYS A 290 10.22 -33.20 -11.47
CA LYS A 290 10.31 -32.88 -12.89
C LYS A 290 8.93 -32.86 -13.55
N ASP A 291 8.04 -33.78 -13.17
CA ASP A 291 6.67 -33.85 -13.69
C ASP A 291 5.86 -32.65 -13.21
N LEU A 292 6.02 -32.26 -11.93
CA LEU A 292 5.43 -31.04 -11.38
C LEU A 292 5.85 -29.79 -12.17
N PHE A 293 7.15 -29.57 -12.36
CA PHE A 293 7.61 -28.39 -13.10
C PHE A 293 7.17 -28.40 -14.57
N SER A 294 7.14 -29.58 -15.20
CA SER A 294 6.67 -29.74 -16.58
C SER A 294 5.17 -29.44 -16.71
N PHE A 295 4.37 -29.89 -15.75
CA PHE A 295 2.95 -29.62 -15.65
C PHE A 295 2.65 -28.13 -15.38
N LEU A 296 3.32 -27.52 -14.40
CA LEU A 296 3.18 -26.09 -14.13
C LEU A 296 3.56 -25.25 -15.35
N SER A 297 4.65 -25.62 -16.03
CA SER A 297 5.08 -24.96 -17.26
C SER A 297 4.08 -25.14 -18.42
N SER A 298 3.40 -26.29 -18.51
CA SER A 298 2.36 -26.50 -19.53
C SER A 298 1.15 -25.62 -19.27
N LEU A 299 0.70 -25.51 -18.02
CA LEU A 299 -0.42 -24.65 -17.64
C LEU A 299 -0.14 -23.18 -17.90
N ILE A 300 1.04 -22.70 -17.55
CA ILE A 300 1.46 -21.32 -17.83
C ILE A 300 1.47 -21.09 -19.35
N ARG A 301 2.03 -22.03 -20.12
CA ARG A 301 2.07 -21.95 -21.58
C ARG A 301 0.67 -22.00 -22.21
N GLU A 302 -0.24 -22.85 -21.73
CA GLU A 302 -1.62 -22.92 -22.20
C GLU A 302 -2.40 -21.65 -21.90
N SER A 303 -2.25 -21.10 -20.70
CA SER A 303 -2.82 -19.80 -20.33
C SER A 303 -2.32 -18.70 -21.27
N ASN A 304 -1.00 -18.65 -21.52
CA ASN A 304 -0.40 -17.68 -22.45
C ASN A 304 -0.83 -17.92 -23.91
N LYS A 305 -0.96 -19.17 -24.35
CA LYS A 305 -1.52 -19.54 -25.68
C LYS A 305 -2.97 -19.10 -25.82
N THR A 306 -3.78 -19.22 -24.78
CA THR A 306 -5.18 -18.76 -24.78
C THR A 306 -5.25 -17.24 -24.86
N LEU A 307 -4.30 -16.54 -24.23
CA LEU A 307 -4.13 -15.08 -24.35
C LEU A 307 -3.73 -14.66 -25.78
N THR A 308 -2.81 -15.38 -26.43
CA THR A 308 -2.32 -15.05 -27.77
C THR A 308 -3.28 -15.45 -28.88
N SER A 309 -4.00 -16.57 -28.75
CA SER A 309 -5.01 -17.03 -29.72
C SER A 309 -6.28 -16.16 -29.71
N LYS A 310 -6.69 -15.63 -28.54
CA LYS A 310 -7.71 -14.57 -28.48
C LYS A 310 -7.28 -13.26 -29.16
N ALA A 311 -5.97 -13.01 -29.31
CA ALA A 311 -5.46 -11.85 -30.02
C ALA A 311 -5.39 -12.06 -31.55
N THR A 312 -5.41 -13.30 -32.05
CA THR A 312 -5.26 -13.61 -33.48
C THR A 312 -6.59 -13.89 -34.21
N LEU A 313 -7.70 -14.17 -33.51
CA LEU A 313 -9.00 -14.38 -34.14
C LEU A 313 -9.83 -13.08 -34.21
N LYS A 314 -9.41 -12.13 -35.05
CA LYS A 314 -10.29 -11.03 -35.52
C LYS A 314 -10.95 -11.46 -36.84
N SER A 315 -12.14 -12.05 -36.74
CA SER A 315 -13.20 -12.03 -37.77
C SER A 315 -14.07 -13.27 -37.62
N LEU A 316 -15.09 -13.18 -36.76
CA LEU A 316 -16.39 -13.83 -36.90
C LEU A 316 -17.21 -13.27 -35.73
N LYS A 317 -18.31 -12.58 -36.04
CA LYS A 317 -19.23 -12.01 -35.04
C LYS A 317 -19.68 -13.12 -34.07
N PRO A 318 -19.55 -12.93 -32.75
CA PRO A 318 -20.31 -13.71 -31.78
C PRO A 318 -21.19 -12.77 -30.95
N THR A 319 -22.47 -13.06 -31.05
CA THR A 319 -23.52 -12.81 -30.07
C THR A 319 -23.02 -12.72 -28.63
N ALA A 320 -23.42 -11.61 -27.99
CA ALA A 320 -23.65 -11.41 -26.56
C ALA A 320 -22.77 -12.18 -25.56
N ASN A 321 -21.97 -11.37 -24.85
CA ASN A 321 -21.79 -11.42 -23.40
C ASN A 321 -21.17 -12.69 -22.82
N ILE A 322 -19.90 -12.59 -22.41
CA ILE A 322 -19.43 -12.70 -21.02
C ILE A 322 -17.92 -12.41 -21.07
N LEU A 323 -17.57 -11.13 -21.07
CA LEU A 323 -16.24 -10.61 -20.76
C LEU A 323 -16.45 -9.16 -20.34
N CYS A 324 -16.04 -8.84 -19.11
CA CYS A 324 -15.78 -7.49 -18.61
C CYS A 324 -17.00 -6.65 -18.19
N ALA A 325 -16.86 -5.96 -17.05
CA ALA A 325 -17.75 -4.88 -16.62
C ALA A 325 -17.68 -3.63 -17.54
N TRP A 326 -16.81 -3.67 -18.56
CA TRP A 326 -16.56 -2.61 -19.53
C TRP A 326 -16.46 -3.21 -20.93
N THR A 327 -17.12 -2.58 -21.89
CA THR A 327 -17.07 -2.93 -23.30
C THR A 327 -15.72 -2.55 -23.91
N ARG A 328 -15.43 -3.06 -25.12
CA ARG A 328 -14.28 -2.59 -25.91
C ARG A 328 -14.37 -1.08 -26.15
N ASP A 329 -15.58 -0.57 -26.33
CA ASP A 329 -15.84 0.84 -26.60
C ASP A 329 -15.55 1.70 -25.35
N ASP A 330 -15.82 1.20 -24.14
CA ASP A 330 -15.45 1.86 -22.88
C ASP A 330 -13.93 1.99 -22.75
N VAL A 331 -13.18 0.94 -23.08
CA VAL A 331 -11.71 0.94 -23.06
C VAL A 331 -11.17 1.91 -24.12
N GLU A 332 -11.71 1.86 -25.34
CA GLU A 332 -11.28 2.72 -26.44
C GLU A 332 -11.58 4.20 -26.13
N CYS A 333 -12.76 4.51 -25.58
CA CYS A 333 -13.14 5.86 -25.16
C CYS A 333 -12.14 6.44 -24.14
N VAL A 334 -11.81 5.66 -23.11
CA VAL A 334 -10.87 6.09 -22.06
C VAL A 334 -9.44 6.21 -22.60
N GLN A 335 -8.99 5.29 -23.43
CA GLN A 335 -7.66 5.38 -24.07
C GLN A 335 -7.57 6.59 -25.00
N GLN A 336 -8.61 6.89 -25.79
CA GLN A 336 -8.64 8.07 -26.64
C GLN A 336 -8.65 9.36 -25.83
N ALA A 337 -9.35 9.39 -24.69
CA ALA A 337 -9.31 10.53 -23.79
C ALA A 337 -7.91 10.73 -23.18
N MET A 338 -7.22 9.66 -22.77
CA MET A 338 -5.81 9.72 -22.31
C MET A 338 -4.88 10.25 -23.41
N ILE A 339 -5.05 9.79 -24.66
CA ILE A 339 -4.26 10.26 -25.79
C ILE A 339 -4.48 11.75 -26.05
N LYS A 340 -5.71 12.26 -25.93
CA LYS A 340 -6.00 13.70 -26.05
C LYS A 340 -5.30 14.52 -24.96
N VAL A 341 -5.24 14.01 -23.73
CA VAL A 341 -4.49 14.64 -22.62
C VAL A 341 -3.00 14.69 -22.95
N LEU A 342 -2.43 13.59 -23.45
CA LEU A 342 -1.03 13.54 -23.87
C LEU A 342 -0.75 14.50 -25.04
N ALA A 343 -1.64 14.56 -26.03
CA ALA A 343 -1.52 15.47 -27.15
C ALA A 343 -1.55 16.95 -26.70
N ALA A 344 -2.41 17.30 -25.75
CA ALA A 344 -2.43 18.66 -25.17
C ALA A 344 -1.17 18.98 -24.36
N ALA A 345 -0.57 17.97 -23.71
CA ALA A 345 0.67 18.12 -22.96
C ALA A 345 1.93 18.17 -23.84
N SER A 346 1.87 17.63 -25.07
CA SER A 346 3.01 17.44 -25.98
C SER A 346 3.66 18.72 -26.50
N GLY A 347 3.04 19.88 -26.30
CA GLY A 347 3.62 21.20 -26.62
C GLY A 347 4.82 21.58 -25.75
N LYS A 348 5.05 20.85 -24.64
CA LYS A 348 6.27 20.91 -23.82
C LYS A 348 6.97 19.56 -24.01
N THR A 349 8.29 19.52 -24.15
CA THR A 349 9.10 18.29 -24.38
C THR A 349 9.07 17.27 -23.21
N ASN A 350 8.08 17.35 -22.33
CA ASN A 350 7.98 16.66 -21.06
C ASN A 350 7.24 15.32 -21.21
N TRP A 351 7.73 14.32 -20.48
CA TRP A 351 7.04 13.06 -20.30
C TRP A 351 5.99 13.20 -19.19
N VAL A 352 4.84 12.54 -19.36
CA VAL A 352 3.74 12.58 -18.39
C VAL A 352 3.75 11.30 -17.57
N THR A 353 3.88 11.40 -16.26
CA THR A 353 3.91 10.23 -15.38
C THR A 353 2.57 9.49 -15.39
N ARG A 354 2.60 8.17 -15.14
CA ARG A 354 1.40 7.34 -15.02
C ARG A 354 0.46 7.89 -13.96
N HIS A 355 1.00 8.36 -12.85
CA HIS A 355 0.21 8.98 -11.77
C HIS A 355 -0.44 10.29 -12.19
N ALA A 356 0.27 11.19 -12.89
CA ALA A 356 -0.32 12.44 -13.38
C ALA A 356 -1.44 12.16 -14.38
N LEU A 357 -1.23 11.24 -15.31
CA LEU A 357 -2.25 10.87 -16.31
C LEU A 357 -3.46 10.20 -15.64
N LYS A 358 -3.25 9.30 -14.67
CA LYS A 358 -4.32 8.69 -13.88
C LYS A 358 -5.10 9.72 -13.07
N GLY A 359 -4.40 10.70 -12.48
CA GLY A 359 -4.98 11.80 -11.71
C GLY A 359 -5.91 12.68 -12.55
N VAL A 360 -5.48 13.07 -13.74
CA VAL A 360 -6.33 13.83 -14.69
C VAL A 360 -7.57 13.02 -15.09
N MET A 361 -7.41 11.71 -15.28
CA MET A 361 -8.47 10.81 -15.74
C MET A 361 -9.38 10.27 -14.63
N CYS A 362 -9.14 10.63 -13.36
CA CYS A 362 -9.79 10.01 -12.20
C CYS A 362 -11.33 10.17 -12.18
N LYS A 363 -11.86 11.18 -12.87
CA LYS A 363 -13.30 11.43 -13.02
C LYS A 363 -13.91 10.81 -14.28
N THR A 364 -13.08 10.37 -15.23
CA THR A 364 -13.53 9.87 -16.54
C THR A 364 -13.92 8.39 -16.49
N ALA A 365 -13.29 7.60 -15.61
CA ALA A 365 -13.52 6.18 -15.51
C ALA A 365 -13.21 5.63 -14.12
N SER A 366 -13.65 4.40 -13.86
CA SER A 366 -13.28 3.69 -12.63
C SER A 366 -11.76 3.51 -12.53
N PRO A 367 -11.16 3.55 -11.32
CA PRO A 367 -9.71 3.35 -11.15
C PRO A 367 -9.19 2.08 -11.82
N GLN A 368 -9.99 1.02 -11.83
CA GLN A 368 -9.66 -0.27 -12.43
C GLN A 368 -9.63 -0.19 -13.96
N LEU A 369 -10.58 0.52 -14.58
CA LEU A 369 -10.56 0.78 -16.02
C LEU A 369 -9.39 1.68 -16.40
N LEU A 370 -9.06 2.68 -15.57
CA LEU A 370 -7.89 3.53 -15.79
C LEU A 370 -6.57 2.74 -15.73
N ASP A 371 -6.39 1.88 -14.74
CA ASP A 371 -5.19 1.04 -14.64
C ASP A 371 -5.06 0.06 -15.80
N TYR A 372 -6.19 -0.52 -16.23
CA TYR A 372 -6.24 -1.37 -17.41
C TYR A 372 -5.84 -0.59 -18.67
N CYS A 373 -6.43 0.61 -18.88
CA CYS A 373 -6.13 1.46 -20.03
C CYS A 373 -4.66 1.91 -20.04
N LEU A 374 -4.10 2.31 -18.90
CA LEU A 374 -2.69 2.74 -18.75
C LEU A 374 -1.70 1.61 -19.04
N LYS A 375 -1.98 0.39 -18.55
CA LYS A 375 -1.14 -0.78 -18.82
C LYS A 375 -1.02 -1.08 -20.32
N HIS A 376 -2.06 -0.77 -21.09
CA HIS A 376 -2.15 -1.04 -22.53
C HIS A 376 -2.09 0.24 -23.39
N LEU A 377 -1.61 1.36 -22.84
CA LEU A 377 -1.58 2.65 -23.53
C LEU A 377 -0.37 2.80 -24.47
N GLY A 378 0.78 2.23 -24.09
CA GLY A 378 1.99 2.26 -24.94
C GLY A 378 1.76 1.57 -26.28
N GLY A 379 2.17 2.22 -27.37
CA GLY A 379 1.99 1.73 -28.73
C GLY A 379 0.63 2.05 -29.36
N LYS A 380 -0.27 2.76 -28.66
CA LYS A 380 -1.56 3.20 -29.22
C LYS A 380 -1.39 4.37 -30.18
N LEU A 381 -2.18 4.35 -31.25
CA LEU A 381 -2.21 5.39 -32.27
C LEU A 381 -3.17 6.51 -31.87
N ALA A 382 -2.67 7.74 -31.92
CA ALA A 382 -3.48 8.95 -31.90
C ALA A 382 -4.14 9.18 -33.27
N ALA A 383 -5.25 9.93 -33.28
CA ALA A 383 -5.92 10.34 -34.51
C ALA A 383 -5.02 11.15 -35.46
N SER A 384 -3.95 11.76 -34.94
CA SER A 384 -2.92 12.49 -35.69
C SER A 384 -1.85 11.59 -36.35
N GLY A 385 -1.93 10.26 -36.18
CA GLY A 385 -0.92 9.32 -36.66
C GLY A 385 0.30 9.17 -35.74
N MET A 386 0.37 9.92 -34.63
CA MET A 386 1.42 9.77 -33.62
C MET A 386 1.18 8.53 -32.76
N VAL A 387 2.25 7.88 -32.31
CA VAL A 387 2.20 6.68 -31.45
C VAL A 387 2.61 7.06 -30.03
N VAL A 388 1.81 6.64 -29.05
CA VAL A 388 2.14 6.84 -27.63
C VAL A 388 3.37 6.02 -27.27
N ARG A 389 4.42 6.70 -26.79
CA ARG A 389 5.61 6.05 -26.24
C ARG A 389 5.45 5.89 -24.74
N ALA A 390 5.87 4.74 -24.22
CA ALA A 390 5.98 4.49 -22.79
C ALA A 390 7.43 4.20 -22.43
N ARG A 391 7.91 4.73 -21.30
CA ARG A 391 9.24 4.41 -20.75
C ARG A 391 9.17 4.27 -19.23
N CYS A 392 10.12 3.57 -18.64
CA CYS A 392 10.34 3.61 -17.20
C CYS A 392 11.31 4.76 -16.86
N ASN A 393 10.96 5.62 -15.91
CA ASN A 393 11.86 6.63 -15.38
C ASN A 393 12.76 6.00 -14.32
N LEU A 394 14.08 6.02 -14.55
CA LEU A 394 15.06 5.37 -13.68
C LEU A 394 15.20 6.02 -12.29
N ASN A 395 14.72 7.25 -12.11
CA ASN A 395 14.80 7.96 -10.83
C ASN A 395 13.56 7.76 -9.96
N SER A 396 12.38 7.61 -10.56
CA SER A 396 11.12 7.40 -9.84
C SER A 396 10.58 5.97 -9.92
N PHE A 397 11.19 5.12 -10.75
CA PHE A 397 10.72 3.77 -11.11
C PHE A 397 9.26 3.72 -11.61
N ASP A 398 8.72 4.86 -12.04
CA ASP A 398 7.37 4.97 -12.59
C ASP A 398 7.38 4.96 -14.13
N ILE A 399 6.27 4.54 -14.72
CA ILE A 399 6.06 4.56 -16.17
C ILE A 399 5.64 5.98 -16.58
N GLU A 400 6.27 6.52 -17.62
CA GLU A 400 5.88 7.80 -18.21
C GLU A 400 5.46 7.61 -19.66
N PHE A 401 4.55 8.46 -20.12
CA PHE A 401 3.96 8.44 -21.45
C PHE A 401 4.24 9.74 -22.21
N ARG A 402 4.35 9.64 -23.53
CA ARG A 402 4.49 10.78 -24.45
C ARG A 402 3.79 10.53 -25.76
#